data_AF-A0A945HGL4-F1
#
_entry.id   AF-A0A945HGL4-F1
#
_cell.length_a   1.000
_cell.length_b   1.000
_cell.length_c   1.000
_cell.angle_alpha   90.00
_cell.angle_beta   90.00
_cell.angle_gamma   90.00
#
_symmetry.space_group_name_H-M   'P 1'
#
loop_
_entity.id
_entity.type
_entity.pdbx_description
1 polymer ?
#
loop_
_entity_poly.entity_id
_entity_poly.type
_entity_poly.pdbx_seq_one_letter_code
_entity_poly.pdbx_strand_id
1 'polypeptide(L)'
;MRNRAIILLASSCLLLAACGDSPESAATQSADVSAAPPTTLAYVTPTMDGPAVDEVMDGVRDALVGLLMEREGLERAAAEESADLLMEQGTDSAVMEQQLAIYANWMNRYPVHPVLGSHWSEEQAECAIVTMMRVEGIARTGYLVANAKTGGMSVVDAQALVQPVAYCADLLAMARAELTTIGVPQDIDCLLAGVAEEDVATWYVAVFTDGPAGFNAALSEGVDLTCPTDSR
;
A
#
# COMPACT_ATOMS: atom_id res chain seq x y z
N MET A 1 39.91 -17.42 -7.90
CA MET A 1 39.00 -18.24 -7.06
C MET A 1 38.95 -17.70 -5.64
N ARG A 2 37.83 -17.07 -5.24
CA ARG A 2 37.30 -17.16 -3.87
C ARG A 2 35.86 -16.62 -3.83
N ASN A 3 34.88 -17.42 -4.27
CA ASN A 3 33.48 -17.11 -4.05
C ASN A 3 33.25 -16.99 -2.54
N ARG A 4 32.79 -15.82 -2.09
CA ARG A 4 32.24 -15.62 -0.76
C ARG A 4 30.74 -15.40 -0.92
N ALA A 5 29.99 -16.50 -0.90
CA ALA A 5 28.56 -16.42 -0.70
C ALA A 5 28.30 -15.91 0.72
N ILE A 6 27.54 -14.82 0.84
CA ILE A 6 27.03 -14.33 2.12
C ILE A 6 25.57 -14.78 2.19
N ILE A 7 25.24 -15.55 3.23
CA ILE A 7 23.87 -16.00 3.50
C ILE A 7 23.33 -15.10 4.60
N LEU A 8 22.43 -14.18 4.25
CA LEU A 8 21.69 -13.39 5.23
C LEU A 8 20.57 -14.26 5.81
N LEU A 9 20.71 -14.62 7.09
CA LEU A 9 19.72 -15.37 7.84
C LEU A 9 18.72 -14.40 8.47
N ALA A 10 17.48 -14.39 7.98
CA ALA A 10 16.38 -13.74 8.67
C ALA A 10 16.15 -14.42 10.03
N SER A 11 16.19 -13.66 11.13
CA SER A 11 15.90 -14.17 12.47
C SER A 11 15.14 -13.13 13.28
N SER A 12 13.82 -13.28 13.30
CA SER A 12 12.93 -12.51 14.16
C SER A 12 13.12 -12.90 15.62
N CYS A 13 13.08 -11.94 16.54
CA CYS A 13 12.81 -12.18 17.96
C CYS A 13 12.02 -11.01 18.56
N LEU A 14 10.84 -11.33 19.09
CA LEU A 14 10.05 -10.42 19.91
C LEU A 14 10.78 -10.10 21.22
N LEU A 15 10.54 -8.91 21.80
CA LEU A 15 10.34 -8.77 23.25
C LEU A 15 9.62 -7.44 23.59
N LEU A 16 8.74 -7.50 24.58
CA LEU A 16 7.95 -6.37 25.09
C LEU A 16 8.71 -5.58 26.16
N ALA A 17 8.56 -4.27 26.17
CA ALA A 17 8.73 -3.41 27.35
C ALA A 17 7.82 -2.18 27.23
N ALA A 18 7.33 -1.63 28.34
CA ALA A 18 6.25 -0.65 28.37
C ALA A 18 6.58 0.64 29.16
N CYS A 19 5.82 1.69 28.84
CA CYS A 19 5.51 2.90 29.64
C CYS A 19 6.53 4.05 29.77
N GLY A 20 6.04 5.26 29.45
CA GLY A 20 6.47 6.57 29.99
C GLY A 20 7.55 7.31 29.19
N ASP A 21 7.49 8.63 28.99
CA ASP A 21 6.43 9.61 29.31
C ASP A 21 6.62 10.89 28.42
N SER A 22 5.61 11.73 28.27
CA SER A 22 5.70 13.10 27.68
C SER A 22 5.70 14.15 28.81
N PRO A 23 6.05 15.46 28.66
CA PRO A 23 5.99 16.35 27.48
C PRO A 23 7.37 17.06 27.22
N GLU A 24 7.58 18.25 26.62
CA GLU A 24 6.71 19.39 26.26
C GLU A 24 7.24 20.26 25.09
N SER A 25 6.36 21.13 24.60
CA SER A 25 6.43 22.15 23.54
C SER A 25 7.66 23.07 23.47
N ALA A 26 8.02 23.47 22.24
CA ALA A 26 8.44 24.84 21.92
C ALA A 26 8.01 25.22 20.49
N ALA A 27 7.32 26.35 20.33
CA ALA A 27 6.82 26.83 19.04
C ALA A 27 7.79 27.82 18.37
N THR A 28 7.78 27.90 17.04
CA THR A 28 8.20 29.10 16.27
C THR A 28 7.42 29.15 14.95
N GLN A 29 7.01 30.36 14.55
CA GLN A 29 6.08 30.60 13.44
C GLN A 29 6.75 30.70 12.06
N SER A 30 6.06 30.14 11.08
CA SER A 30 5.77 30.67 9.73
C SER A 30 6.83 31.47 8.97
N ALA A 31 7.22 30.93 7.81
CA ALA A 31 7.53 31.70 6.61
C ALA A 31 6.60 31.24 5.48
N ASP A 32 6.03 32.19 4.75
CA ASP A 32 4.93 32.03 3.81
C ASP A 32 5.44 31.70 2.39
N VAL A 33 4.97 30.61 1.78
CA VAL A 33 5.18 30.32 0.34
C VAL A 33 3.87 29.81 -0.24
N SER A 34 3.29 30.63 -1.12
CA SER A 34 2.03 30.33 -1.80
C SER A 34 2.19 29.16 -2.77
N ALA A 35 1.44 28.08 -2.52
CA ALA A 35 1.19 26.99 -3.46
C ALA A 35 -0.33 26.75 -3.55
N ALA A 36 -0.79 26.33 -4.72
CA ALA A 36 -2.22 26.13 -5.00
C ALA A 36 -2.86 25.13 -4.01
N PRO A 37 -4.15 25.30 -3.64
CA PRO A 37 -4.77 24.41 -2.68
C PRO A 37 -4.78 22.98 -3.21
N PRO A 38 -4.33 21.97 -2.44
CA PRO A 38 -4.67 20.60 -2.75
C PRO A 38 -6.20 20.49 -2.74
N THR A 39 -6.77 19.76 -3.70
CA THR A 39 -8.19 19.38 -3.64
C THR A 39 -8.35 18.31 -2.57
N THR A 40 -8.33 18.74 -1.31
CA THR A 40 -8.72 17.91 -0.18
C THR A 40 -10.16 17.48 -0.42
N LEU A 41 -10.38 16.21 -0.74
CA LEU A 41 -11.69 15.60 -0.57
C LEU A 41 -12.06 15.78 0.90
N ALA A 42 -12.94 16.73 1.17
CA ALA A 42 -13.43 16.96 2.51
C ALA A 42 -14.12 15.68 2.97
N TYR A 43 -13.49 14.97 3.90
CA TYR A 43 -14.13 13.85 4.57
C TYR A 43 -15.34 14.43 5.30
N VAL A 44 -16.54 14.18 4.78
CA VAL A 44 -17.77 14.65 5.40
C VAL A 44 -17.92 13.90 6.71
N THR A 45 -17.45 14.49 7.80
CA THR A 45 -17.89 14.10 9.14
C THR A 45 -19.42 14.20 9.15
N PRO A 46 -20.15 13.08 9.32
CA PRO A 46 -21.60 13.09 9.23
C PRO A 46 -22.14 13.99 10.32
N THR A 47 -22.61 15.17 9.91
CA THR A 47 -23.32 16.09 10.79
C THR A 47 -24.71 15.49 10.96
N MET A 48 -25.14 15.24 12.20
CA MET A 48 -26.36 14.47 12.50
C MET A 48 -27.68 15.17 12.12
N ASP A 49 -27.61 16.28 11.39
CA ASP A 49 -28.72 17.06 10.80
C ASP A 49 -28.70 17.00 9.25
N GLY A 50 -28.17 15.93 8.67
CA GLY A 50 -28.33 15.63 7.24
C GLY A 50 -29.75 15.16 6.90
N PRO A 51 -30.15 15.16 5.61
CA PRO A 51 -31.37 14.48 5.16
C PRO A 51 -31.36 13.02 5.63
N ALA A 52 -32.55 12.46 5.85
CA ALA A 52 -32.65 11.06 6.30
C ALA A 52 -31.97 10.13 5.28
N VAL A 53 -31.37 9.04 5.75
CA VAL A 53 -30.65 8.09 4.86
C VAL A 53 -31.54 7.64 3.69
N ASP A 54 -32.84 7.45 3.96
CA ASP A 54 -33.85 7.10 2.96
C ASP A 54 -34.01 8.20 1.89
N GLU A 55 -34.05 9.49 2.26
CA GLU A 55 -34.14 10.62 1.30
C GLU A 55 -32.89 10.72 0.40
N VAL A 56 -31.71 10.35 0.93
CA VAL A 56 -30.47 10.29 0.14
C VAL A 56 -30.51 9.13 -0.85
N MET A 57 -30.97 7.96 -0.41
CA MET A 57 -31.05 6.76 -1.26
C MET A 57 -32.11 6.90 -2.36
N ASP A 58 -33.26 7.53 -2.08
CA ASP A 58 -34.25 7.90 -3.09
C ASP A 58 -33.66 8.86 -4.14
N GLY A 59 -32.88 9.86 -3.71
CA GLY A 59 -32.18 10.77 -4.62
C GLY A 59 -31.13 10.09 -5.51
N VAL A 60 -30.43 9.07 -5.00
CA VAL A 60 -29.50 8.24 -5.79
C VAL A 60 -30.25 7.35 -6.78
N ARG A 61 -31.37 6.75 -6.36
CA ARG A 61 -32.25 5.95 -7.22
C ARG A 61 -32.77 6.76 -8.41
N ASP A 62 -33.35 7.94 -8.16
CA ASP A 62 -33.88 8.80 -9.21
C ASP A 62 -32.80 9.28 -10.20
N ALA A 63 -31.59 9.57 -9.71
CA ALA A 63 -30.44 9.90 -10.55
C ALA A 63 -30.01 8.72 -11.45
N LEU A 64 -30.03 7.49 -10.92
CA LEU A 64 -29.71 6.27 -11.66
C LEU A 64 -30.77 5.96 -12.73
N VAL A 65 -32.06 6.11 -12.41
CA VAL A 65 -33.17 6.00 -13.38
C VAL A 65 -32.98 6.99 -14.53
N GLY A 66 -32.67 8.26 -14.23
CA GLY A 66 -32.38 9.27 -15.25
C GLY A 66 -31.23 8.88 -16.17
N LEU A 67 -30.12 8.39 -15.60
CA LEU A 67 -28.95 7.92 -16.35
C LEU A 67 -29.27 6.74 -17.27
N LEU A 68 -30.07 5.77 -16.81
CA LEU A 68 -30.49 4.60 -17.60
C LEU A 68 -31.42 4.99 -18.75
N MET A 69 -32.36 5.92 -18.51
CA MET A 69 -33.21 6.48 -19.57
C MET A 69 -32.39 7.23 -20.63
N GLU A 70 -31.46 8.10 -20.20
CA GLU A 70 -30.66 8.94 -21.11
C GLU A 70 -29.62 8.15 -21.90
N ARG A 71 -28.92 7.20 -21.25
CA ARG A 71 -27.77 6.50 -21.84
C ARG A 71 -28.14 5.20 -22.55
N GLU A 72 -29.07 4.43 -22.00
CA GLU A 72 -29.47 3.12 -22.55
C GLU A 72 -30.78 3.20 -23.35
N GLY A 73 -31.45 4.36 -23.33
CA GLY A 73 -32.71 4.58 -24.06
C GLY A 73 -33.88 3.79 -23.47
N LEU A 74 -33.79 3.40 -22.20
CA LEU A 74 -34.82 2.63 -21.52
C LEU A 74 -36.06 3.49 -21.27
N GLU A 75 -37.23 2.89 -21.50
CA GLU A 75 -38.51 3.44 -21.03
C GLU A 75 -38.51 3.50 -19.50
N ARG A 76 -39.15 4.52 -18.92
CA ARG A 76 -39.06 4.83 -17.47
C ARG A 76 -39.27 3.61 -16.57
N ALA A 77 -40.29 2.79 -16.84
CA ALA A 77 -40.58 1.61 -16.01
C ALA A 77 -39.46 0.56 -16.05
N ALA A 78 -38.78 0.38 -17.20
CA ALA A 78 -37.64 -0.53 -17.32
C ALA A 78 -36.36 0.06 -16.71
N ALA A 79 -36.22 1.39 -16.75
CA ALA A 79 -35.15 2.10 -16.06
C ALA A 79 -35.32 2.06 -14.53
N GLU A 80 -36.55 2.14 -14.02
CA GLU A 80 -36.88 1.95 -12.60
C GLU A 80 -36.57 0.52 -12.13
N GLU A 81 -37.04 -0.51 -12.84
CA GLU A 81 -36.73 -1.91 -12.54
C GLU A 81 -35.21 -2.20 -12.58
N SER A 82 -34.51 -1.64 -13.57
CA SER A 82 -33.06 -1.79 -13.68
C SER A 82 -32.29 -1.01 -12.61
N ALA A 83 -32.78 0.16 -12.21
CA ALA A 83 -32.21 0.93 -11.10
C ALA A 83 -32.41 0.20 -9.76
N ASP A 84 -33.58 -0.41 -9.52
CA ASP A 84 -33.83 -1.19 -8.31
C ASP A 84 -32.87 -2.39 -8.22
N LEU A 85 -32.71 -3.16 -9.31
CA LEU A 85 -31.73 -4.25 -9.38
C LEU A 85 -30.27 -3.78 -9.19
N LEU A 86 -29.92 -2.60 -9.72
CA LEU A 86 -28.59 -2.01 -9.56
C LEU A 86 -28.37 -1.37 -8.18
N MET A 87 -29.42 -0.95 -7.47
CA MET A 87 -29.35 -0.52 -6.08
C MET A 87 -29.18 -1.73 -5.16
N GLU A 88 -29.90 -2.83 -5.42
CA GLU A 88 -29.71 -4.11 -4.73
C GLU A 88 -28.29 -4.68 -4.94
N GLN A 89 -27.75 -4.63 -6.17
CA GLN A 89 -26.36 -5.02 -6.46
C GLN A 89 -25.32 -3.99 -5.97
N GLY A 90 -25.64 -2.71 -5.97
CA GLY A 90 -24.76 -1.62 -5.53
C GLY A 90 -24.42 -1.71 -4.04
N THR A 91 -25.27 -2.40 -3.27
CA THR A 91 -25.03 -2.80 -1.89
C THR A 91 -24.93 -4.32 -1.74
N ASP A 92 -24.31 -5.04 -2.69
CA ASP A 92 -24.01 -6.47 -2.50
C ASP A 92 -23.10 -6.64 -1.26
N SER A 93 -23.73 -7.04 -0.15
CA SER A 93 -23.07 -7.08 1.16
C SER A 93 -21.90 -8.05 1.15
N ALA A 94 -21.91 -9.06 0.28
CA ALA A 94 -20.80 -9.99 0.11
C ALA A 94 -19.54 -9.29 -0.44
N VAL A 95 -19.69 -8.29 -1.31
CA VAL A 95 -18.56 -7.50 -1.85
C VAL A 95 -17.98 -6.59 -0.76
N MET A 96 -18.84 -5.95 0.03
CA MET A 96 -18.43 -5.10 1.16
C MET A 96 -17.76 -5.92 2.28
N GLU A 97 -18.32 -7.07 2.63
CA GLU A 97 -17.73 -8.03 3.58
C GLU A 97 -16.39 -8.58 3.07
N GLN A 98 -16.28 -8.89 1.77
CA GLN A 98 -15.01 -9.31 1.17
C GLN A 98 -13.97 -8.18 1.22
N GLN A 99 -14.34 -6.94 0.91
CA GLN A 99 -13.46 -5.78 1.00
C GLN A 99 -12.96 -5.58 2.43
N LEU A 100 -13.86 -5.60 3.42
CA LEU A 100 -13.54 -5.49 4.84
C LEU A 100 -12.66 -6.65 5.33
N ALA A 101 -12.90 -7.88 4.88
CA ALA A 101 -12.10 -9.04 5.25
C ALA A 101 -10.67 -8.98 4.69
N ILE A 102 -10.51 -8.55 3.43
CA ILE A 102 -9.18 -8.32 2.82
C ILE A 102 -8.45 -7.20 3.56
N TYR A 103 -9.14 -6.07 3.80
CA TYR A 103 -8.60 -4.93 4.54
C TYR A 103 -8.12 -5.33 5.94
N ALA A 104 -8.99 -5.96 6.74
CA ALA A 104 -8.65 -6.38 8.10
C ALA A 104 -7.52 -7.42 8.14
N ASN A 105 -7.45 -8.35 7.17
CA ASN A 105 -6.36 -9.30 7.10
C ASN A 105 -5.02 -8.62 6.77
N TRP A 106 -5.03 -7.66 5.83
CA TRP A 106 -3.87 -6.86 5.48
C TRP A 106 -3.40 -6.01 6.65
N MET A 107 -4.29 -5.21 7.26
CA MET A 107 -3.94 -4.32 8.37
C MET A 107 -3.40 -5.09 9.60
N ASN A 108 -3.86 -6.31 9.84
CA ASN A 108 -3.32 -7.16 10.91
C ASN A 108 -1.98 -7.86 10.55
N ARG A 109 -1.53 -7.81 9.28
CA ARG A 109 -0.36 -8.57 8.80
C ARG A 109 0.70 -7.75 8.07
N TYR A 110 0.45 -6.48 7.76
CA TYR A 110 1.44 -5.63 7.08
C TYR A 110 2.80 -5.56 7.79
N PRO A 111 2.95 -5.64 9.14
CA PRO A 111 4.26 -5.58 9.78
C PRO A 111 5.21 -6.74 9.43
N VAL A 112 4.69 -7.81 8.81
CA VAL A 112 5.47 -8.94 8.29
C VAL A 112 5.39 -9.06 6.76
N HIS A 113 4.95 -8.00 6.07
CA HIS A 113 4.90 -7.97 4.60
C HIS A 113 6.33 -7.97 4.02
N PRO A 114 6.65 -8.81 3.00
CA PRO A 114 8.01 -8.96 2.49
C PRO A 114 8.64 -7.67 1.94
N VAL A 115 7.82 -6.69 1.55
CA VAL A 115 8.26 -5.38 1.03
C VAL A 115 8.40 -4.40 2.21
N LEU A 116 9.42 -4.61 3.06
CA LEU A 116 9.76 -3.70 4.17
C LEU A 116 8.62 -3.42 5.17
N GLY A 117 7.67 -4.35 5.32
CA GLY A 117 6.44 -4.15 6.10
C GLY A 117 6.65 -3.74 7.55
N SER A 118 7.77 -4.14 8.16
CA SER A 118 8.18 -3.76 9.52
C SER A 118 8.52 -2.27 9.69
N HIS A 119 8.72 -1.54 8.58
CA HIS A 119 9.05 -0.11 8.56
C HIS A 119 7.86 0.77 8.18
N TRP A 120 6.71 0.19 7.84
CA TRP A 120 5.52 0.93 7.43
C TRP A 120 4.80 1.54 8.63
N SER A 121 4.24 2.73 8.45
CA SER A 121 3.16 3.22 9.31
C SER A 121 1.83 2.55 8.95
N GLU A 122 0.85 2.65 9.84
CA GLU A 122 -0.51 2.19 9.58
C GLU A 122 -1.14 2.92 8.37
N GLU A 123 -0.89 4.23 8.24
CA GLU A 123 -1.35 5.04 7.11
C GLU A 123 -0.75 4.58 5.76
N GLN A 124 0.52 4.16 5.76
CA GLN A 124 1.18 3.62 4.56
C GLN A 124 0.62 2.25 4.18
N ALA A 125 0.34 1.39 5.18
CA ALA A 125 -0.31 0.11 4.97
C ALA A 125 -1.74 0.27 4.41
N GLU A 126 -2.53 1.19 4.96
CA GLU A 126 -3.87 1.53 4.47
C GLU A 126 -3.82 2.08 3.04
N CYS A 127 -2.92 3.03 2.77
CA CYS A 127 -2.71 3.59 1.43
C CYS A 127 -2.42 2.49 0.40
N ALA A 128 -1.53 1.53 0.73
CA ALA A 128 -1.14 0.47 -0.20
C ALA A 128 -2.30 -0.47 -0.54
N ILE A 129 -3.09 -0.92 0.45
CA ILE A 129 -4.22 -1.83 0.17
C ILE A 129 -5.38 -1.13 -0.53
N VAL A 130 -5.68 0.12 -0.18
CA VAL A 130 -6.69 0.94 -0.86
C VAL A 130 -6.28 1.22 -2.31
N THR A 131 -4.99 1.50 -2.55
CA THR A 131 -4.45 1.69 -3.92
C THR A 131 -4.54 0.40 -4.73
N MET A 132 -4.18 -0.75 -4.14
CA MET A 132 -4.31 -2.05 -4.81
C MET A 132 -5.77 -2.36 -5.16
N MET A 133 -6.72 -2.17 -4.23
CA MET A 133 -8.17 -2.32 -4.49
C MET A 133 -8.69 -1.41 -5.60
N ARG A 134 -8.16 -0.19 -5.73
CA ARG A 134 -8.55 0.77 -6.79
C ARG A 134 -7.98 0.43 -8.16
N VAL A 135 -6.76 -0.10 -8.23
CA VAL A 135 -6.06 -0.40 -9.49
C VAL A 135 -6.43 -1.80 -10.01
N GLU A 136 -6.40 -2.81 -9.15
CA GLU A 136 -6.62 -4.21 -9.52
C GLU A 136 -8.09 -4.65 -9.35
N GLY A 137 -8.86 -3.98 -8.48
CA GLY A 137 -10.20 -4.39 -8.08
C GLY A 137 -10.22 -5.40 -6.92
N ILE A 138 -11.29 -5.40 -6.13
CA ILE A 138 -11.41 -6.15 -4.86
C ILE A 138 -11.06 -7.65 -5.02
N ALA A 139 -11.65 -8.33 -6.01
CA ALA A 139 -11.44 -9.78 -6.20
C ALA A 139 -9.98 -10.13 -6.56
N ARG A 140 -9.35 -9.30 -7.39
CA ARG A 140 -7.95 -9.47 -7.82
C ARG A 140 -6.99 -9.14 -6.69
N THR A 141 -7.24 -8.07 -5.92
CA THR A 141 -6.51 -7.76 -4.68
C THR A 141 -6.60 -8.91 -3.69
N GLY A 142 -7.79 -9.47 -3.47
CA GLY A 142 -7.98 -10.64 -2.60
C GLY A 142 -7.17 -11.85 -3.06
N TYR A 143 -7.12 -12.12 -4.38
CA TYR A 143 -6.26 -13.14 -4.95
C TYR A 143 -4.77 -12.86 -4.69
N LEU A 144 -4.30 -11.64 -4.98
CA LEU A 144 -2.90 -11.25 -4.82
C LEU A 144 -2.44 -11.36 -3.37
N VAL A 145 -3.19 -10.78 -2.42
CA VAL A 145 -2.87 -10.81 -0.98
C VAL A 145 -2.91 -12.25 -0.42
N ALA A 146 -3.86 -13.08 -0.85
CA ALA A 146 -3.97 -14.47 -0.38
C ALA A 146 -2.89 -15.40 -0.95
N ASN A 147 -2.36 -15.10 -2.15
CA ASN A 147 -1.38 -15.95 -2.85
C ASN A 147 0.04 -15.35 -2.88
N ALA A 148 0.26 -14.20 -2.24
CA ALA A 148 1.56 -13.56 -2.08
C ALA A 148 2.56 -14.53 -1.44
N LYS A 149 3.64 -14.83 -2.18
CA LYS A 149 4.67 -15.79 -1.75
C LYS A 149 6.03 -15.40 -2.32
N THR A 150 7.08 -15.65 -1.54
CA THR A 150 8.47 -15.50 -2.02
C THR A 150 8.78 -16.56 -3.08
N GLY A 151 9.08 -16.12 -4.31
CA GLY A 151 9.42 -16.96 -5.45
C GLY A 151 8.24 -17.63 -6.18
N GLY A 152 8.33 -17.71 -7.49
CA GLY A 152 7.39 -18.40 -8.37
C GLY A 152 6.03 -17.70 -8.52
N MET A 153 5.98 -16.37 -8.34
CA MET A 153 4.90 -15.52 -8.87
C MET A 153 5.25 -15.05 -10.29
N SER A 154 4.24 -14.64 -11.07
CA SER A 154 4.52 -13.95 -12.35
C SER A 154 5.03 -12.54 -12.08
N VAL A 155 5.79 -11.96 -13.03
CA VAL A 155 6.26 -10.57 -12.95
C VAL A 155 5.09 -9.60 -12.78
N VAL A 156 3.97 -9.86 -13.46
CA VAL A 156 2.76 -9.02 -13.39
C VAL A 156 2.12 -9.07 -11.99
N ASP A 157 1.98 -10.27 -11.39
CA ASP A 157 1.43 -10.39 -10.04
C ASP A 157 2.37 -9.79 -8.98
N ALA A 158 3.69 -9.93 -9.17
CA ALA A 158 4.70 -9.33 -8.30
C ALA A 158 4.68 -7.79 -8.38
N GLN A 159 4.57 -7.23 -9.59
CA GLN A 159 4.43 -5.79 -9.79
C GLN A 159 3.13 -5.25 -9.16
N ALA A 160 2.01 -5.96 -9.32
CA ALA A 160 0.73 -5.57 -8.71
C ALA A 160 0.76 -5.55 -7.17
N LEU A 161 1.64 -6.35 -6.53
CA LEU A 161 1.89 -6.29 -5.08
C LEU A 161 2.83 -5.15 -4.67
N VAL A 162 3.89 -4.88 -5.46
CA VAL A 162 4.96 -3.94 -5.08
C VAL A 162 4.63 -2.49 -5.46
N GLN A 163 4.01 -2.24 -6.61
CA GLN A 163 3.75 -0.88 -7.10
C GLN A 163 2.84 -0.04 -6.17
N PRO A 164 1.77 -0.59 -5.56
CA PRO A 164 0.99 0.15 -4.55
C PRO A 164 1.80 0.55 -3.32
N VAL A 165 2.83 -0.23 -2.95
CA VAL A 165 3.73 0.12 -1.84
C VAL A 165 4.67 1.24 -2.26
N ALA A 166 5.31 1.11 -3.44
CA ALA A 166 6.20 2.14 -4.00
C ALA A 166 5.51 3.49 -4.19
N TYR A 167 4.19 3.50 -4.43
CA TYR A 167 3.38 4.72 -4.51
C TYR A 167 3.08 5.35 -3.13
N CYS A 168 3.00 4.54 -2.07
CA CYS A 168 2.55 4.96 -0.74
C CYS A 168 3.67 5.16 0.29
N ALA A 169 4.90 4.70 0.00
CA ALA A 169 6.00 4.68 0.95
C ALA A 169 7.35 4.98 0.27
N ASP A 170 8.19 5.74 0.96
CA ASP A 170 9.57 6.01 0.55
C ASP A 170 10.41 4.73 0.70
N LEU A 171 10.52 3.95 -0.39
CA LEU A 171 11.18 2.65 -0.37
C LEU A 171 12.68 2.79 -0.13
N LEU A 172 13.31 3.89 -0.54
CA LEU A 172 14.74 4.10 -0.36
C LEU A 172 15.09 4.44 1.09
N ALA A 173 14.28 5.26 1.76
CA ALA A 173 14.40 5.54 3.18
C ALA A 173 14.14 4.28 4.03
N MET A 174 13.13 3.48 3.67
CA MET A 174 12.87 2.19 4.34
C MET A 174 13.99 1.18 4.10
N ALA A 175 14.57 1.11 2.89
CA ALA A 175 15.73 0.26 2.62
C ALA A 175 16.96 0.70 3.44
N ARG A 176 17.22 2.01 3.56
CA ARG A 176 18.26 2.55 4.47
C ARG A 176 18.00 2.14 5.93
N ALA A 177 16.75 2.23 6.40
CA ALA A 177 16.38 1.84 7.77
C ALA A 177 16.55 0.34 8.03
N GLU A 178 16.20 -0.52 7.06
CA GLU A 178 16.40 -1.97 7.14
C GLU A 178 17.88 -2.36 7.13
N LEU A 179 18.69 -1.79 6.22
CA LEU A 179 20.13 -2.03 6.19
C LEU A 179 20.82 -1.60 7.50
N THR A 180 20.34 -0.51 8.11
CA THR A 180 20.79 -0.05 9.43
C THR A 180 20.38 -1.04 10.53
N THR A 181 19.16 -1.57 10.46
CA THR A 181 18.59 -2.52 11.44
C THR A 181 19.27 -3.89 11.39
N ILE A 182 19.58 -4.38 10.18
CA ILE A 182 20.33 -5.63 9.96
C ILE A 182 21.82 -5.45 10.32
N GLY A 183 22.33 -4.21 10.32
CA GLY A 183 23.71 -3.90 10.68
C GLY A 183 24.70 -4.34 9.60
N VAL A 184 24.44 -3.95 8.34
CA VAL A 184 25.41 -4.20 7.26
C VAL A 184 26.74 -3.48 7.56
N PRO A 185 27.90 -4.12 7.32
CA PRO A 185 29.19 -3.55 7.73
C PRO A 185 29.68 -2.42 6.81
N GLN A 186 29.08 -2.23 5.63
CA GLN A 186 29.38 -1.15 4.69
C GLN A 186 28.79 0.18 5.13
N ASP A 187 29.44 1.29 4.75
CA ASP A 187 28.83 2.61 4.79
C ASP A 187 27.55 2.64 3.93
N ILE A 188 26.40 2.86 4.56
CA ILE A 188 25.07 2.70 3.94
C ILE A 188 24.79 3.82 2.93
N ASP A 189 25.28 5.03 3.17
CA ASP A 189 25.07 6.17 2.27
C ASP A 189 25.93 6.05 1.00
N CYS A 190 27.12 5.44 1.10
CA CYS A 190 27.91 5.00 -0.04
C CYS A 190 27.21 3.85 -0.78
N LEU A 191 26.74 2.82 -0.07
CA LEU A 191 26.15 1.63 -0.68
C LEU A 191 24.87 1.97 -1.49
N LEU A 192 24.05 2.88 -0.98
CA LEU A 192 22.85 3.40 -1.64
C LEU A 192 23.11 4.63 -2.54
N ALA A 193 24.38 5.00 -2.80
CA ALA A 193 24.69 6.19 -3.59
C ALA A 193 24.26 6.03 -5.05
N GLY A 194 23.22 6.75 -5.45
CA GLY A 194 22.67 6.71 -6.81
C GLY A 194 21.59 5.64 -7.04
N VAL A 195 21.18 4.90 -6.00
CA VAL A 195 20.01 4.02 -6.02
C VAL A 195 18.74 4.87 -6.09
N ALA A 196 17.84 4.56 -7.02
CA ALA A 196 16.51 5.16 -7.13
C ALA A 196 15.44 4.26 -6.46
N GLU A 197 14.26 4.80 -6.17
CA GLU A 197 13.17 4.02 -5.56
C GLU A 197 12.68 2.88 -6.47
N GLU A 198 12.76 3.07 -7.79
CA GLU A 198 12.42 2.07 -8.79
C GLU A 198 13.38 0.86 -8.77
N ASP A 199 14.65 1.08 -8.41
CA ASP A 199 15.62 0.00 -8.21
C ASP A 199 15.22 -0.84 -6.99
N VAL A 200 14.90 -0.16 -5.87
CA VAL A 200 14.42 -0.82 -4.64
C VAL A 200 13.13 -1.61 -4.90
N ALA A 201 12.17 -1.02 -5.62
CA ALA A 201 10.96 -1.72 -6.05
C ALA A 201 11.28 -2.95 -6.90
N THR A 202 12.28 -2.86 -7.80
CA THR A 202 12.73 -3.99 -8.63
C THR A 202 13.33 -5.11 -7.79
N TRP A 203 14.07 -4.81 -6.71
CA TRP A 203 14.56 -5.82 -5.77
C TRP A 203 13.39 -6.60 -5.14
N TYR A 204 12.34 -5.90 -4.72
CA TYR A 204 11.16 -6.54 -4.12
C TYR A 204 10.28 -7.29 -5.12
N VAL A 205 10.20 -6.86 -6.39
CA VAL A 205 9.61 -7.68 -7.46
C VAL A 205 10.38 -9.01 -7.58
N ALA A 206 11.72 -8.96 -7.53
CA ALA A 206 12.57 -10.16 -7.57
C ALA A 206 12.38 -11.11 -6.38
N VAL A 207 11.96 -10.61 -5.19
CA VAL A 207 11.57 -11.47 -4.05
C VAL A 207 10.37 -12.36 -4.42
N PHE A 208 9.37 -11.82 -5.12
CA PHE A 208 8.16 -12.55 -5.48
C PHE A 208 8.35 -13.46 -6.72
N THR A 209 9.14 -13.04 -7.70
CA THR A 209 9.39 -13.84 -8.91
C THR A 209 10.43 -14.94 -8.69
N ASP A 210 11.59 -14.60 -8.12
CA ASP A 210 12.80 -15.44 -8.11
C ASP A 210 13.30 -15.75 -6.69
N GLY A 211 12.60 -15.27 -5.67
CA GLY A 211 12.87 -15.54 -4.27
C GLY A 211 14.10 -14.81 -3.73
N PRO A 212 14.71 -15.30 -2.62
CA PRO A 212 15.85 -14.61 -2.01
C PRO A 212 17.07 -14.56 -2.93
N ALA A 213 17.22 -15.52 -3.85
CA ALA A 213 18.30 -15.51 -4.83
C ALA A 213 18.14 -14.35 -5.83
N GLY A 214 16.93 -14.12 -6.33
CA GLY A 214 16.61 -12.99 -7.20
C GLY A 214 16.81 -11.64 -6.52
N PHE A 215 16.30 -11.48 -5.30
CA PHE A 215 16.53 -10.27 -4.49
C PHE A 215 18.02 -9.96 -4.32
N ASN A 216 18.83 -10.95 -3.92
CA ASN A 216 20.27 -10.74 -3.73
C ASN A 216 20.99 -10.40 -5.05
N ALA A 217 20.54 -10.94 -6.18
CA ALA A 217 21.11 -10.59 -7.49
C ALA A 217 20.76 -9.14 -7.87
N ALA A 218 19.48 -8.77 -7.83
CA ALA A 218 19.01 -7.43 -8.16
C ALA A 218 19.61 -6.35 -7.23
N LEU A 219 19.71 -6.63 -5.93
CA LEU A 219 20.41 -5.79 -4.96
C LEU A 219 21.89 -5.61 -5.35
N SER A 220 22.59 -6.71 -5.64
CA SER A 220 24.03 -6.68 -5.97
C SER A 220 24.35 -5.98 -7.30
N GLU A 221 23.38 -5.87 -8.20
CA GLU A 221 23.49 -5.09 -9.44
C GLU A 221 23.18 -3.60 -9.22
N GLY A 222 22.32 -3.27 -8.25
CA GLY A 222 21.91 -1.90 -7.94
C GLY A 222 22.81 -1.14 -6.96
N VAL A 223 23.63 -1.81 -6.13
CA VAL A 223 24.41 -1.16 -5.05
C VAL A 223 25.93 -1.27 -5.25
N ASP A 224 26.69 -0.27 -4.79
CA ASP A 224 28.16 -0.33 -4.85
C ASP A 224 28.74 -1.19 -3.70
N LEU A 225 28.96 -2.47 -4.00
CA LEU A 225 29.59 -3.43 -3.09
C LEU A 225 31.09 -3.16 -2.82
N THR A 226 31.70 -2.15 -3.46
CA THR A 226 33.09 -1.72 -3.19
C THR A 226 33.21 -0.68 -2.08
N CYS A 227 32.07 -0.17 -1.58
CA CYS A 227 32.02 0.78 -0.47
C CYS A 227 32.80 0.31 0.77
N PRO A 228 33.48 1.24 1.47
CA PRO A 228 34.25 0.91 2.67
C PRO A 228 33.34 0.42 3.78
N THR A 229 33.91 -0.30 4.73
CA THR A 229 33.20 -0.60 5.99
C THR A 229 33.04 0.67 6.81
N ASP A 230 31.85 0.94 7.37
CA ASP A 230 31.69 2.09 8.28
C ASP A 230 32.67 1.90 9.45
N SER A 231 33.39 2.97 9.78
CA SER A 231 34.58 2.96 10.63
C SER A 231 34.31 3.55 12.02
N ARG A 232 33.05 3.48 12.46
CA ARG A 232 32.55 4.00 13.75
C ARG A 232 32.62 2.97 14.88
#